data_AF-K9B5D0-F1
#
_entry.id   AF-K9B5D0-F1
#
_cell.length_a   1.000
_cell.length_b   1.000
_cell.length_c   1.000
_cell.angle_alpha   90.00
_cell.angle_beta   90.00
_cell.angle_gamma   90.00
#
_symmetry.space_group_name_H-M   'P 1'
#
loop_
_entity.id
_entity.type
_entity.pdbx_description
1 polymer ?
#
loop_
_entity_poly.entity_id
_entity_poly.type
_entity_poly.pdbx_seq_one_letter_code
_entity_poly.pdbx_strand_id
1 'polypeptide(L)'
;MKIPGTKLVSVSQGTATLKDAVDSAFEEYLKDSKNYIYAIGSVVGPHPFPKMVRDFQSIIGKEIKQQSNAHFGQNPDYVVACVGGGSNAIGAFTAFLNETDVKLVGVEPAGHGLDTDKHSATLTLGKPGQIHGMACYVLEDEHGEPLPVHSIASGLDYPGVGPQHSYLKELGRVNYETATDQECLDAFMTLSRVEGIVPALESSHAVAWALREAPKMEKNIKIVVNLSGRGDKDSDYVAEKLGL
;
A
#
# COMPACT_ATOMS: atom_id res chain seq x y z
N MET A 1 3.06 -20.22 6.87
CA MET A 1 4.50 -20.31 6.50
C MET A 1 5.17 -21.61 6.97
N LYS A 2 5.07 -22.04 8.23
CA LYS A 2 5.71 -23.32 8.65
C LYS A 2 5.16 -24.56 7.93
N ILE A 3 3.84 -24.61 7.68
CA ILE A 3 3.15 -25.72 7.00
C ILE A 3 3.77 -26.06 5.63
N PRO A 4 3.98 -25.12 4.69
CA PRO A 4 4.65 -25.40 3.42
C PRO A 4 6.18 -25.61 3.52
N GLY A 5 6.75 -25.71 4.72
CA GLY A 5 8.18 -26.02 4.92
C GLY A 5 9.12 -24.81 4.99
N THR A 6 8.60 -23.58 5.06
CA THR A 6 9.43 -22.38 5.17
C THR A 6 10.08 -22.28 6.56
N LYS A 7 11.41 -22.04 6.60
CA LYS A 7 12.11 -21.65 7.84
C LYS A 7 11.70 -20.22 8.22
N LEU A 8 11.05 -20.08 9.37
CA LEU A 8 10.69 -18.78 9.94
C LEU A 8 11.80 -18.30 10.87
N VAL A 9 12.29 -17.09 10.60
CA VAL A 9 13.29 -16.41 11.42
C VAL A 9 12.63 -15.15 11.98
N SER A 10 12.44 -15.10 13.29
CA SER A 10 11.89 -13.92 13.97
C SER A 10 12.98 -12.87 14.13
N VAL A 11 12.65 -11.62 13.84
CA VAL A 11 13.54 -10.46 14.00
C VAL A 11 13.10 -9.70 15.24
N SER A 12 13.99 -9.57 16.22
CA SER A 12 13.73 -8.89 17.50
C SER A 12 14.55 -7.62 17.69
N GLN A 13 15.33 -7.22 16.68
CA GLN A 13 16.10 -5.97 16.68
C GLN A 13 15.22 -4.79 16.31
N GLY A 14 15.65 -3.58 16.69
CA GLY A 14 14.94 -2.34 16.35
C GLY A 14 13.53 -2.30 16.95
N THR A 15 12.55 -1.97 16.11
CA THR A 15 11.12 -1.93 16.46
C THR A 15 10.42 -3.29 16.32
N ALA A 16 11.11 -4.31 15.82
CA ALA A 16 10.58 -5.63 15.50
C ALA A 16 9.38 -5.59 14.53
N THR A 17 9.44 -4.69 13.52
CA THR A 17 8.41 -4.51 12.49
C THR A 17 8.94 -4.84 11.09
N LEU A 18 8.18 -4.50 10.04
CA LEU A 18 8.50 -4.80 8.64
C LEU A 18 9.86 -4.23 8.22
N LYS A 19 10.20 -3.00 8.65
CA LYS A 19 11.48 -2.36 8.33
C LYS A 19 12.67 -3.19 8.82
N ASP A 20 12.62 -3.67 10.07
CA ASP A 20 13.67 -4.50 10.65
C ASP A 20 13.77 -5.88 9.98
N ALA A 21 12.63 -6.44 9.55
CA ALA A 21 12.58 -7.68 8.79
C ALA A 21 13.21 -7.53 7.39
N VAL A 22 13.02 -6.39 6.73
CA VAL A 22 13.65 -6.05 5.45
C VAL A 22 15.16 -5.91 5.61
N ASP A 23 15.63 -5.20 6.64
CA ASP A 23 17.06 -5.04 6.94
C ASP A 23 17.72 -6.41 7.14
N SER A 24 17.13 -7.26 7.98
CA SER A 24 17.64 -8.61 8.25
C SER A 24 17.67 -9.50 6.99
N ALA A 25 16.64 -9.43 6.15
CA ALA A 25 16.59 -10.19 4.90
C ALA A 25 17.65 -9.72 3.89
N PHE A 26 17.92 -8.42 3.82
CA PHE A 26 18.93 -7.86 2.92
C PHE A 26 20.35 -8.25 3.37
N GLU A 27 20.64 -8.18 4.67
CA GLU A 27 21.90 -8.66 5.24
C GLU A 27 22.14 -10.16 4.97
N GLU A 28 21.11 -10.99 5.08
CA GLU A 28 21.21 -12.42 4.77
C GLU A 28 21.47 -12.65 3.27
N TYR A 29 20.78 -11.93 2.39
CA TYR A 29 21.00 -12.00 0.94
C TYR A 29 22.45 -11.65 0.56
N LEU A 30 23.05 -10.66 1.21
CA LEU A 30 24.42 -10.24 0.93
C LEU A 30 25.48 -11.31 1.26
N LYS A 31 25.16 -12.31 2.10
CA LYS A 31 26.08 -13.39 2.44
C LYS A 31 26.32 -14.36 1.27
N ASP A 32 25.34 -14.57 0.41
CA ASP A 32 25.46 -15.45 -0.77
C ASP A 32 24.48 -15.06 -1.89
N SER A 33 24.79 -13.98 -2.59
CA SER A 33 23.99 -13.51 -3.74
C SER A 33 24.00 -14.44 -4.95
N LYS A 34 24.83 -15.49 -4.96
CA LYS A 34 24.87 -16.48 -6.05
C LYS A 34 23.82 -17.57 -5.86
N ASN A 35 23.58 -17.99 -4.62
CA ASN A 35 22.64 -19.06 -4.31
C ASN A 35 21.32 -18.55 -3.70
N TYR A 36 21.28 -17.30 -3.22
CA TYR A 36 20.08 -16.68 -2.66
C TYR A 36 19.42 -15.75 -3.66
N ILE A 37 18.09 -15.76 -3.67
CA ILE A 37 17.27 -14.74 -4.32
C ILE A 37 16.60 -13.89 -3.25
N TYR A 38 16.81 -12.57 -3.30
CA TYR A 38 16.03 -11.66 -2.48
C TYR A 38 14.67 -11.42 -3.13
N ALA A 39 13.67 -12.20 -2.69
CA ALA A 39 12.29 -12.09 -3.14
C ALA A 39 11.58 -10.91 -2.45
N ILE A 40 11.96 -9.69 -2.84
CA ILE A 40 11.39 -8.46 -2.28
C ILE A 40 9.88 -8.37 -2.52
N GLY A 41 9.12 -8.01 -1.48
CA GLY A 41 7.66 -8.09 -1.49
C GLY A 41 6.92 -6.87 -2.06
N SER A 42 7.64 -5.82 -2.47
CA SER A 42 7.00 -4.58 -2.95
C SER A 42 7.84 -3.86 -4.01
N VAL A 43 7.32 -2.76 -4.55
CA VAL A 43 7.98 -1.94 -5.59
C VAL A 43 9.01 -0.96 -5.00
N VAL A 44 9.68 -1.41 -3.95
CA VAL A 44 10.72 -0.69 -3.21
C VAL A 44 12.10 -1.29 -3.54
N GLY A 45 13.15 -0.72 -2.97
CA GLY A 45 14.52 -1.22 -3.13
C GLY A 45 15.20 -0.78 -4.44
N PRO A 46 16.45 -1.20 -4.66
CA PRO A 46 17.25 -0.77 -5.80
C PRO A 46 16.70 -1.33 -7.12
N HIS A 47 17.07 -0.69 -8.24
CA HIS A 47 16.89 -1.31 -9.55
C HIS A 47 17.57 -2.70 -9.58
N PRO A 48 16.93 -3.74 -10.15
CA PRO A 48 15.71 -3.73 -10.97
C PRO A 48 14.38 -3.97 -10.24
N PHE A 49 14.39 -4.07 -8.91
CA PHE A 49 13.24 -4.58 -8.15
C PHE A 49 11.94 -3.78 -8.34
N PRO A 50 11.92 -2.42 -8.23
CA PRO A 50 10.68 -1.67 -8.45
C PRO A 50 10.05 -1.93 -9.83
N LYS A 51 10.88 -1.96 -10.88
CA LYS A 51 10.42 -2.24 -12.24
C LYS A 51 9.90 -3.67 -12.36
N MET A 52 10.65 -4.64 -11.85
CA MET A 52 10.31 -6.06 -11.93
C MET A 52 8.98 -6.35 -11.21
N VAL A 53 8.83 -5.89 -9.96
CA VAL A 53 7.61 -6.13 -9.18
C VAL A 53 6.41 -5.42 -9.82
N ARG A 54 6.56 -4.18 -10.32
CA ARG A 54 5.51 -3.50 -11.09
C ARG A 54 5.11 -4.31 -12.31
N ASP A 55 6.08 -4.79 -13.10
CA ASP A 55 5.79 -5.52 -14.33
C ASP A 55 5.00 -6.81 -14.02
N PHE A 56 5.33 -7.50 -12.93
CA PHE A 56 4.55 -8.65 -12.45
C PHE A 56 3.16 -8.28 -11.92
N GLN A 57 3.02 -7.15 -11.23
CA GLN A 57 1.72 -6.67 -10.73
C GLN A 57 0.86 -5.99 -11.79
N SER A 58 1.42 -5.64 -12.96
CA SER A 58 0.73 -4.89 -14.03
C SER A 58 -0.50 -5.60 -14.59
N ILE A 59 -0.64 -6.90 -14.33
CA ILE A 59 -1.81 -7.67 -14.70
C ILE A 59 -3.08 -7.15 -14.03
N ILE A 60 -2.99 -6.64 -12.79
CA ILE A 60 -4.13 -6.09 -12.06
C ILE A 60 -4.80 -4.97 -12.87
N GLY A 61 -4.04 -3.96 -13.29
CA GLY A 61 -4.59 -2.84 -14.06
C GLY A 61 -5.11 -3.27 -15.44
N LYS A 62 -4.46 -4.24 -16.09
CA LYS A 62 -4.92 -4.78 -17.39
C LYS A 62 -6.29 -5.44 -17.25
N GLU A 63 -6.46 -6.25 -16.23
CA GLU A 63 -7.74 -6.93 -15.94
C GLU A 63 -8.81 -5.93 -15.50
N ILE A 64 -8.49 -4.95 -14.66
CA ILE A 64 -9.42 -3.85 -14.32
C ILE A 64 -9.90 -3.16 -15.60
N LYS A 65 -8.98 -2.78 -16.50
CA LYS A 65 -9.36 -2.10 -17.75
C LYS A 65 -10.27 -2.96 -18.61
N GLN A 66 -9.95 -4.24 -18.79
CA GLN A 66 -10.78 -5.17 -19.55
C GLN A 66 -12.17 -5.33 -18.93
N GLN A 67 -12.23 -5.54 -17.61
CA GLN A 67 -13.48 -5.78 -16.89
C GLN A 67 -14.33 -4.52 -16.81
N SER A 68 -13.75 -3.33 -16.60
CA SER A 68 -14.47 -2.05 -16.63
C SER A 68 -15.10 -1.80 -18.00
N ASN A 69 -14.37 -2.05 -19.10
CA ASN A 69 -14.98 -1.90 -20.44
C ASN A 69 -16.13 -2.90 -20.66
N ALA A 70 -16.03 -4.12 -20.13
CA ALA A 70 -17.10 -5.12 -20.23
C ALA A 70 -18.34 -4.76 -19.38
N HIS A 71 -18.16 -4.18 -18.19
CA HIS A 71 -19.26 -3.91 -17.24
C HIS A 71 -19.84 -2.49 -17.37
N PHE A 72 -18.99 -1.50 -17.62
CA PHE A 72 -19.35 -0.08 -17.69
C PHE A 72 -19.43 0.44 -19.12
N GLY A 73 -18.90 -0.30 -20.11
CA GLY A 73 -18.78 0.17 -21.50
C GLY A 73 -17.67 1.22 -21.71
N GLN A 74 -16.87 1.50 -20.68
CA GLN A 74 -15.80 2.50 -20.68
C GLN A 74 -14.79 2.23 -19.55
N ASN A 75 -13.69 3.00 -19.52
CA ASN A 75 -12.80 3.07 -18.36
C ASN A 75 -13.55 3.61 -17.11
N PRO A 76 -13.10 3.26 -15.89
CA PRO A 76 -13.63 3.85 -14.67
C PRO A 76 -13.19 5.31 -14.55
N ASP A 77 -13.93 6.12 -13.79
CA ASP A 77 -13.54 7.50 -13.51
C ASP A 77 -12.40 7.56 -12.48
N TYR A 78 -12.39 6.60 -11.55
CA TYR A 78 -11.37 6.48 -10.50
C TYR A 78 -10.83 5.05 -10.39
N VAL A 79 -9.51 4.91 -10.21
CA VAL A 79 -8.87 3.69 -9.72
C VAL A 79 -8.14 4.03 -8.42
N VAL A 80 -8.50 3.32 -7.35
CA VAL A 80 -8.09 3.60 -5.98
C VAL A 80 -7.38 2.39 -5.40
N ALA A 81 -6.27 2.60 -4.71
CA ALA A 81 -5.51 1.53 -4.07
C ALA A 81 -4.75 2.02 -2.84
N CYS A 82 -4.54 1.16 -1.84
CA CYS A 82 -3.75 1.50 -0.66
C CYS A 82 -2.24 1.51 -0.99
N VAL A 83 -1.49 2.39 -0.31
CA VAL A 83 -0.06 2.60 -0.57
C VAL A 83 0.72 2.47 0.73
N GLY A 84 1.42 1.33 0.88
CA GLY A 84 2.59 1.19 1.75
C GLY A 84 3.83 1.33 0.87
N GLY A 85 4.52 0.21 0.59
CA GLY A 85 5.55 0.21 -0.46
C GLY A 85 5.01 0.44 -1.90
N GLY A 86 3.73 0.14 -2.16
CA GLY A 86 3.01 0.55 -3.37
C GLY A 86 2.76 -0.50 -4.46
N SER A 87 3.14 -1.76 -4.27
CA SER A 87 3.10 -2.77 -5.34
C SER A 87 1.71 -3.03 -5.93
N ASN A 88 0.69 -3.19 -5.07
CA ASN A 88 -0.70 -3.38 -5.50
C ASN A 88 -1.21 -2.14 -6.26
N ALA A 89 -0.87 -0.94 -5.78
CA ALA A 89 -1.34 0.33 -6.33
C ALA A 89 -0.73 0.57 -7.71
N ILE A 90 0.60 0.47 -7.86
CA ILE A 90 1.21 0.63 -9.18
C ILE A 90 0.76 -0.45 -10.17
N GLY A 91 0.50 -1.67 -9.70
CA GLY A 91 -0.08 -2.74 -10.50
C GLY A 91 -1.44 -2.36 -11.08
N ALA A 92 -2.32 -1.82 -10.23
CA ALA A 92 -3.65 -1.32 -10.63
C ALA A 92 -3.55 -0.09 -11.55
N PHE A 93 -2.61 0.82 -11.30
CA PHE A 93 -2.49 2.10 -12.01
C PHE A 93 -1.81 1.99 -13.37
N THR A 94 -0.92 1.02 -13.57
CA THR A 94 -0.02 0.95 -14.75
C THR A 94 -0.79 1.01 -16.08
N ALA A 95 -1.95 0.36 -16.19
CA ALA A 95 -2.76 0.34 -17.42
C ALA A 95 -3.47 1.68 -17.74
N PHE A 96 -3.48 2.61 -16.78
CA PHE A 96 -4.21 3.87 -16.85
C PHE A 96 -3.29 5.10 -16.83
N LEU A 97 -1.97 4.93 -16.70
CA LEU A 97 -1.04 6.07 -16.61
C LEU A 97 -1.16 7.06 -17.79
N ASN A 98 -1.49 6.58 -18.99
CA ASN A 98 -1.70 7.42 -20.17
C ASN A 98 -3.17 7.79 -20.42
N GLU A 99 -4.10 7.31 -19.60
CA GLU A 99 -5.54 7.59 -19.70
C GLU A 99 -5.86 8.78 -18.79
N THR A 100 -5.72 10.00 -19.31
CA THR A 100 -5.80 11.24 -18.51
C THR A 100 -7.16 11.47 -17.86
N ASP A 101 -8.22 10.89 -18.44
CA ASP A 101 -9.58 10.99 -17.90
C ASP A 101 -9.79 10.07 -16.69
N VAL A 102 -8.90 9.11 -16.46
CA VAL A 102 -8.93 8.21 -15.30
C VAL A 102 -8.12 8.79 -14.16
N LYS A 103 -8.80 9.14 -13.07
CA LYS A 103 -8.18 9.64 -11.84
C LYS A 103 -7.60 8.49 -11.04
N LEU A 104 -6.35 8.63 -10.61
CA LEU A 104 -5.63 7.61 -9.86
C LEU A 104 -5.42 8.11 -8.44
N VAL A 105 -5.84 7.30 -7.46
CA VAL A 105 -5.78 7.67 -6.04
C VAL A 105 -5.05 6.61 -5.24
N GLY A 106 -3.88 6.97 -4.71
CA GLY A 106 -3.17 6.18 -3.71
C GLY A 106 -3.60 6.58 -2.30
N VAL A 107 -3.93 5.64 -1.42
CA VAL A 107 -4.36 5.94 -0.04
C VAL A 107 -3.32 5.47 0.96
N GLU A 108 -2.70 6.41 1.66
CA GLU A 108 -1.69 6.15 2.69
C GLU A 108 -2.32 6.08 4.10
N PRO A 109 -1.70 5.35 5.04
CA PRO A 109 -2.19 5.31 6.42
C PRO A 109 -1.85 6.61 7.17
N ALA A 110 -2.87 7.35 7.57
CA ALA A 110 -2.74 8.46 8.51
C ALA A 110 -2.60 8.01 9.98
N GLY A 111 -2.68 6.71 10.26
CA GLY A 111 -2.55 6.16 11.60
C GLY A 111 -3.53 6.81 12.59
N HIS A 112 -3.02 7.38 13.68
CA HIS A 112 -3.84 8.10 14.66
C HIS A 112 -4.19 9.56 14.25
N GLY A 113 -3.66 10.04 13.13
CA GLY A 113 -3.86 11.41 12.63
C GLY A 113 -2.56 12.02 12.10
N LEU A 114 -2.68 12.88 11.08
CA LEU A 114 -1.54 13.57 10.45
C LEU A 114 -0.94 14.68 11.32
N ASP A 115 -1.64 15.08 12.38
CA ASP A 115 -1.19 16.00 13.42
C ASP A 115 -0.40 15.31 14.55
N THR A 116 -0.23 14.00 14.45
CA THR A 116 0.55 13.17 15.39
C THR A 116 1.82 12.63 14.75
N ASP A 117 2.70 12.01 15.55
CA ASP A 117 3.85 11.25 15.05
C ASP A 117 3.49 9.79 14.70
N LYS A 118 2.21 9.39 14.82
CA LYS A 118 1.74 8.01 14.64
C LYS A 118 1.01 7.84 13.32
N HIS A 119 1.77 7.89 12.23
CA HIS A 119 1.28 7.65 10.86
C HIS A 119 2.36 7.01 9.98
N SER A 120 1.98 6.55 8.78
CA SER A 120 2.93 6.16 7.72
C SER A 120 2.57 6.84 6.39
N ALA A 121 2.09 8.09 6.45
CA ALA A 121 1.70 8.90 5.29
C ALA A 121 2.91 9.53 4.57
N THR A 122 3.75 8.69 3.96
CA THR A 122 5.07 9.04 3.42
C THR A 122 5.04 10.07 2.29
N LEU A 123 4.13 9.95 1.34
CA LEU A 123 3.98 10.90 0.23
C LEU A 123 3.29 12.18 0.69
N THR A 124 2.50 12.12 1.76
CA THR A 124 1.79 13.28 2.32
C THR A 124 2.73 14.18 3.13
N LEU A 125 3.53 13.60 4.04
CA LEU A 125 4.33 14.35 5.01
C LEU A 125 5.85 14.15 4.88
N GLY A 126 6.29 13.18 4.08
CA GLY A 126 7.70 12.92 3.85
C GLY A 126 8.35 13.90 2.87
N LYS A 127 9.65 13.70 2.70
CA LYS A 127 10.50 14.49 1.79
C LYS A 127 11.33 13.57 0.90
N PRO A 128 11.86 14.06 -0.24
CA PRO A 128 12.83 13.30 -1.03
C PRO A 128 14.06 12.95 -0.18
N GLY A 129 14.42 11.67 -0.16
CA GLY A 129 15.55 11.11 0.58
C GLY A 129 15.96 9.77 -0.01
N GLN A 130 16.69 8.96 0.76
CA GLN A 130 17.19 7.65 0.32
C GLN A 130 17.05 6.61 1.41
N ILE A 131 16.41 5.49 1.10
CA ILE A 131 16.24 4.37 2.04
C ILE A 131 16.27 3.05 1.28
N HIS A 132 16.85 2.01 1.88
CA HIS A 132 16.89 0.64 1.34
C HIS A 132 17.36 0.55 -0.13
N GLY A 133 18.29 1.41 -0.55
CA GLY A 133 18.88 1.39 -1.90
C GLY A 133 18.06 2.09 -3.00
N MET A 134 17.08 2.91 -2.64
CA MET A 134 16.31 3.73 -3.59
C MET A 134 16.26 5.21 -3.18
N ALA A 135 16.22 6.10 -4.17
CA ALA A 135 15.84 7.50 -3.98
C ALA A 135 14.32 7.63 -4.10
N CYS A 136 13.66 8.12 -3.06
CA CYS A 136 12.20 8.18 -2.97
C CYS A 136 11.77 9.24 -1.95
N TYR A 137 10.46 9.42 -1.79
CA TYR A 137 9.92 10.07 -0.59
C TYR A 137 10.09 9.16 0.62
N VAL A 138 10.43 9.75 1.76
CA VAL A 138 10.66 9.05 3.02
C VAL A 138 10.29 9.95 4.20
N LEU A 139 9.80 9.33 5.28
CA LEU A 139 9.66 9.94 6.59
C LEU A 139 10.99 9.76 7.34
N GLU A 140 11.78 10.82 7.44
CA GLU A 140 13.10 10.82 8.07
C GLU A 140 13.33 12.11 8.86
N ASP A 141 14.22 12.06 9.84
CA ASP A 141 14.59 13.20 10.67
C ASP A 141 15.53 14.18 9.93
N GLU A 142 16.11 15.15 10.65
CA GLU A 142 17.05 16.13 10.10
C GLU A 142 18.41 15.51 9.72
N HIS A 143 18.73 14.34 10.26
CA HIS A 143 19.97 13.62 9.99
C HIS A 143 19.83 12.60 8.85
N GLY A 144 18.61 12.40 8.35
CA GLY A 144 18.31 11.42 7.30
C GLY A 144 18.04 10.02 7.85
N GLU A 145 17.79 9.89 9.15
CA GLU A 145 17.42 8.62 9.77
C GLU A 145 15.91 8.39 9.63
N PRO A 146 15.46 7.21 9.16
CA PRO A 146 14.04 6.91 9.02
C PRO A 146 13.30 7.02 10.35
N LEU A 147 12.17 7.74 10.35
CA LEU A 147 11.33 7.90 11.53
C LEU A 147 10.60 6.59 11.88
N PRO A 148 10.31 6.34 13.17
CA PRO A 148 9.33 5.34 13.56
C PRO A 148 7.97 5.75 12.98
N VAL A 149 7.30 4.81 12.33
CA VAL A 149 5.98 5.01 11.73
C VAL A 149 4.93 4.15 12.42
N HIS A 150 3.67 4.40 12.10
CA HIS A 150 2.56 3.62 12.63
C HIS A 150 1.43 3.48 11.61
N SER A 151 0.83 2.29 11.58
CA SER A 151 -0.47 2.02 10.98
C SER A 151 -1.10 0.82 11.69
N ILE A 152 -2.42 0.82 11.82
CA ILE A 152 -3.15 -0.40 12.21
C ILE A 152 -2.94 -1.56 11.23
N ALA A 153 -2.66 -1.26 9.96
CA ALA A 153 -2.38 -2.25 8.94
C ALA A 153 -0.88 -2.47 8.81
N SER A 154 -0.38 -3.56 9.37
CA SER A 154 1.07 -3.87 9.36
C SER A 154 1.72 -3.88 7.96
N GLY A 155 0.97 -4.17 6.89
CA GLY A 155 1.48 -4.10 5.52
C GLY A 155 1.68 -2.68 4.97
N LEU A 156 1.18 -1.64 5.65
CA LEU A 156 1.37 -0.23 5.31
C LEU A 156 2.33 0.50 6.26
N ASP A 157 2.80 -0.16 7.33
CA ASP A 157 3.69 0.39 8.34
C ASP A 157 5.14 0.45 7.84
N TYR A 158 5.42 1.40 6.95
CA TYR A 158 6.72 1.55 6.28
C TYR A 158 7.04 3.04 6.03
N PRO A 159 8.23 3.55 6.41
CA PRO A 159 8.55 4.98 6.29
C PRO A 159 8.90 5.43 4.87
N GLY A 160 9.23 4.50 3.96
CA GLY A 160 9.53 4.80 2.56
C GLY A 160 8.37 4.49 1.62
N VAL A 161 8.59 4.70 0.32
CA VAL A 161 7.63 4.32 -0.72
C VAL A 161 8.36 4.00 -2.02
N GLY A 162 7.77 3.18 -2.90
CA GLY A 162 8.38 2.87 -4.19
C GLY A 162 8.69 4.12 -5.02
N PRO A 163 9.85 4.20 -5.71
CA PRO A 163 10.31 5.43 -6.35
C PRO A 163 9.40 5.89 -7.50
N GLN A 164 8.69 4.96 -8.15
CA GLN A 164 7.73 5.33 -9.18
C GLN A 164 6.52 6.08 -8.61
N HIS A 165 6.12 5.82 -7.37
CA HIS A 165 5.05 6.59 -6.73
C HIS A 165 5.50 8.02 -6.41
N SER A 166 6.75 8.19 -5.94
CA SER A 166 7.37 9.52 -5.77
C SER A 166 7.38 10.32 -7.07
N TYR A 167 7.82 9.70 -8.17
CA TYR A 167 7.79 10.34 -9.48
C TYR A 167 6.36 10.71 -9.93
N LEU A 168 5.39 9.81 -9.74
CA LEU A 168 4.00 10.05 -10.13
C LEU A 168 3.31 11.14 -9.29
N LYS A 169 3.74 11.30 -8.02
CA LYS A 169 3.32 12.42 -7.15
C LYS A 169 3.82 13.75 -7.71
N GLU A 170 5.12 13.84 -8.00
CA GLU A 170 5.73 15.06 -8.54
C GLU A 170 5.13 15.46 -9.89
N LEU A 171 4.80 14.48 -10.73
CA LEU A 171 4.13 14.70 -12.00
C LEU A 171 2.66 15.14 -11.85
N GLY A 172 2.06 14.97 -10.66
CA GLY A 172 0.63 15.19 -10.43
C GLY A 172 -0.27 14.16 -11.14
N ARG A 173 0.29 13.01 -11.57
CA ARG A 173 -0.48 11.99 -12.27
C ARG A 173 -1.33 11.14 -11.33
N VAL A 174 -0.83 10.91 -10.11
CA VAL A 174 -1.55 10.18 -9.05
C VAL A 174 -1.74 11.13 -7.87
N ASN A 175 -2.96 11.20 -7.37
CA ASN A 175 -3.27 11.91 -6.14
C ASN A 175 -3.05 10.96 -4.96
N TYR A 176 -2.32 11.41 -3.96
CA TYR A 176 -2.11 10.63 -2.73
C TYR A 176 -2.94 11.25 -1.62
N GLU A 177 -3.85 10.45 -1.10
CA GLU A 177 -4.82 10.77 -0.07
C GLU A 177 -4.54 9.91 1.16
N THR A 178 -5.24 10.16 2.26
CA THR A 178 -5.01 9.42 3.50
C THR A 178 -6.30 8.86 4.10
N ALA A 179 -6.14 7.83 4.92
CA ALA A 179 -7.18 7.29 5.80
C ALA A 179 -6.58 6.96 7.17
N THR A 180 -7.28 7.37 8.23
CA THR A 180 -6.90 7.08 9.62
C THR A 180 -7.21 5.62 9.99
N ASP A 181 -6.64 5.16 11.10
CA ASP A 181 -6.91 3.84 11.68
C ASP A 181 -8.41 3.66 11.97
N GLN A 182 -9.10 4.72 12.40
CA GLN A 182 -10.54 4.67 12.66
C GLN A 182 -11.33 4.51 11.36
N GLU A 183 -11.04 5.30 10.33
CA GLU A 183 -11.70 5.18 9.03
C GLU A 183 -11.46 3.80 8.39
N CYS A 184 -10.25 3.25 8.57
CA CYS A 184 -9.91 1.89 8.15
C CYS A 184 -10.77 0.83 8.85
N LEU A 185 -10.94 0.91 10.17
CA LEU A 185 -11.79 -0.01 10.94
C LEU A 185 -13.26 0.10 10.53
N ASP A 186 -13.76 1.32 10.35
CA ASP A 186 -15.14 1.57 9.92
C ASP A 186 -15.39 0.99 8.52
N ALA A 187 -14.44 1.15 7.60
CA ALA A 187 -14.50 0.57 6.26
C ALA A 187 -14.43 -0.97 6.27
N PHE A 188 -13.54 -1.54 7.09
CA PHE A 188 -13.45 -2.99 7.30
C PHE A 188 -14.81 -3.56 7.74
N MET A 189 -15.42 -2.94 8.77
CA MET A 189 -16.70 -3.40 9.32
C MET A 189 -17.84 -3.18 8.34
N THR A 190 -17.85 -2.07 7.62
CA THR A 190 -18.88 -1.74 6.62
C THR A 190 -18.87 -2.76 5.50
N LEU A 191 -17.71 -3.01 4.87
CA LEU A 191 -17.62 -3.96 3.77
C LEU A 191 -17.98 -5.39 4.21
N SER A 192 -17.52 -5.78 5.41
CA SER A 192 -17.83 -7.10 5.98
C SER A 192 -19.32 -7.29 6.24
N ARG A 193 -20.02 -6.26 6.72
CA ARG A 193 -21.44 -6.36 7.08
C ARG A 193 -22.38 -6.16 5.90
N VAL A 194 -22.04 -5.27 4.99
CA VAL A 194 -22.91 -4.90 3.86
C VAL A 194 -22.72 -5.86 2.69
N GLU A 195 -21.49 -6.20 2.35
CA GLU A 195 -21.17 -7.01 1.16
C GLU A 195 -20.76 -8.45 1.50
N GLY A 196 -20.59 -8.79 2.79
CA GLY A 196 -20.13 -10.12 3.21
C GLY A 196 -18.68 -10.41 2.82
N ILE A 197 -17.89 -9.38 2.50
CA ILE A 197 -16.48 -9.47 2.12
C ILE A 197 -15.65 -8.96 3.29
N VAL A 198 -14.79 -9.81 3.85
CA VAL A 198 -13.84 -9.42 4.92
C VAL A 198 -12.54 -8.93 4.29
N PRO A 199 -12.29 -7.61 4.17
CA PRO A 199 -11.08 -7.09 3.54
C PRO A 199 -9.87 -7.17 4.47
N ALA A 200 -8.66 -7.22 3.90
CA ALA A 200 -7.46 -6.93 4.68
C ALA A 200 -7.48 -5.47 5.17
N LEU A 201 -6.93 -5.19 6.36
CA LEU A 201 -6.86 -3.81 6.88
C LEU A 201 -6.12 -2.86 5.93
N GLU A 202 -5.15 -3.37 5.17
CA GLU A 202 -4.49 -2.61 4.10
C GLU A 202 -5.51 -2.14 3.06
N SER A 203 -6.32 -3.05 2.52
CA SER A 203 -7.34 -2.74 1.51
C SER A 203 -8.43 -1.83 2.05
N SER A 204 -8.77 -1.96 3.34
CA SER A 204 -9.77 -1.13 4.00
C SER A 204 -9.43 0.35 3.97
N HIS A 205 -8.15 0.75 3.89
CA HIS A 205 -7.79 2.16 3.70
C HIS A 205 -8.30 2.71 2.36
N ALA A 206 -8.17 1.92 1.28
CA ALA A 206 -8.67 2.31 -0.03
C ALA A 206 -10.21 2.36 -0.07
N VAL A 207 -10.86 1.42 0.64
CA VAL A 207 -12.32 1.40 0.80
C VAL A 207 -12.80 2.60 1.63
N ALA A 208 -12.08 2.96 2.70
CA ALA A 208 -12.39 4.11 3.54
C ALA A 208 -12.42 5.41 2.74
N TRP A 209 -11.43 5.62 1.87
CA TRP A 209 -11.44 6.74 0.93
C TRP A 209 -12.69 6.73 0.06
N ALA A 210 -13.05 5.59 -0.53
CA ALA A 210 -14.21 5.49 -1.41
C ALA A 210 -15.52 5.79 -0.66
N LEU A 211 -15.70 5.26 0.55
CA LEU A 211 -16.87 5.53 1.40
C LEU A 211 -16.98 7.00 1.79
N ARG A 212 -15.84 7.68 2.01
CA ARG A 212 -15.79 9.10 2.36
C ARG A 212 -16.05 10.02 1.17
N GLU A 213 -15.50 9.70 -0.01
CA GLU A 213 -15.54 10.60 -1.16
C GLU A 213 -16.74 10.36 -2.08
N ALA A 214 -17.20 9.12 -2.27
CA ALA A 214 -18.31 8.82 -3.18
C ALA A 214 -19.61 9.61 -2.88
N PRO A 215 -20.02 9.84 -1.61
CA PRO A 215 -21.20 10.65 -1.31
C PRO A 215 -21.11 12.11 -1.77
N LYS A 216 -19.91 12.63 -2.04
CA LYS A 216 -19.66 14.00 -2.52
C LYS A 216 -19.65 14.10 -4.05
N MET A 217 -19.72 12.96 -4.75
CA MET A 217 -19.61 12.87 -6.20
C MET A 217 -20.98 12.76 -6.87
N GLU A 218 -21.00 12.94 -8.20
CA GLU A 218 -22.18 12.65 -9.01
C GLU A 218 -22.52 11.15 -9.00
N LYS A 219 -23.80 10.82 -9.10
CA LYS A 219 -24.30 9.44 -8.94
C LYS A 219 -23.79 8.43 -9.98
N ASN A 220 -23.28 8.91 -11.11
CA ASN A 220 -22.84 8.10 -12.26
C ASN A 220 -21.31 7.87 -12.30
N ILE A 221 -20.59 8.36 -11.29
CA ILE A 221 -19.15 8.15 -11.16
C ILE A 221 -18.85 6.68 -10.84
N LYS A 222 -17.96 6.06 -11.63
CA LYS A 222 -17.49 4.69 -11.42
C LYS A 222 -16.13 4.69 -10.72
N ILE A 223 -16.10 4.11 -9.53
CA ILE A 223 -14.88 3.95 -8.73
C ILE A 223 -14.53 2.47 -8.70
N VAL A 224 -13.29 2.14 -9.09
CA VAL A 224 -12.72 0.81 -8.86
C VAL A 224 -11.75 0.90 -7.70
N VAL A 225 -12.00 0.11 -6.65
CA VAL A 225 -11.11 -0.05 -5.51
C VAL A 225 -10.34 -1.36 -5.65
N ASN A 226 -9.01 -1.31 -5.58
CA ASN A 226 -8.18 -2.50 -5.57
C ASN A 226 -8.21 -3.16 -4.18
N LEU A 227 -9.03 -4.20 -4.03
CA LEU A 227 -9.09 -5.04 -2.83
C LEU A 227 -7.86 -5.96 -2.79
N SER A 228 -6.73 -5.39 -2.34
CA SER A 228 -5.40 -6.00 -2.37
C SER A 228 -5.24 -7.30 -1.58
N GLY A 229 -6.12 -7.59 -0.63
CA GLY A 229 -6.10 -8.82 0.14
C GLY A 229 -7.37 -9.07 0.95
N ARG A 230 -7.46 -10.27 1.51
CA ARG A 230 -8.53 -10.71 2.41
C ARG A 230 -8.10 -10.60 3.88
N GLY A 231 -9.07 -10.38 4.76
CA GLY A 231 -8.84 -10.04 6.17
C GLY A 231 -8.74 -11.21 7.14
N ASP A 232 -8.59 -12.46 6.68
CA ASP A 232 -8.46 -13.61 7.60
C ASP A 232 -7.32 -13.40 8.60
N LYS A 233 -6.20 -12.80 8.16
CA LYS A 233 -5.03 -12.50 9.01
C LYS A 233 -5.30 -11.44 10.07
N ASP A 234 -6.30 -10.59 9.85
CA ASP A 234 -6.60 -9.41 10.67
C ASP A 234 -7.82 -9.63 11.57
N SER A 235 -8.60 -10.68 11.34
CA SER A 235 -9.92 -10.87 11.96
C SER A 235 -9.84 -10.98 13.48
N ASP A 236 -8.92 -11.77 14.02
CA ASP A 236 -8.73 -11.91 15.47
C ASP A 236 -8.30 -10.59 16.11
N TYR A 237 -7.36 -9.89 15.49
CA TYR A 237 -6.88 -8.59 15.95
C TYR A 237 -7.99 -7.53 15.96
N VAL A 238 -8.81 -7.48 14.90
CA VAL A 238 -9.94 -6.55 14.81
C VAL A 238 -11.03 -6.91 15.83
N ALA A 239 -11.35 -8.20 15.99
CA ALA A 239 -12.33 -8.65 16.97
C ALA A 239 -11.93 -8.26 18.40
N GLU A 240 -10.67 -8.51 18.77
CA GLU A 240 -10.12 -8.09 20.07
C GLU A 240 -10.19 -6.57 20.25
N LYS A 241 -9.74 -5.81 19.24
CA LYS A 241 -9.69 -4.34 19.30
C LYS A 241 -11.08 -3.70 19.39
N LEU A 242 -12.10 -4.32 18.82
CA LEU A 242 -13.48 -3.85 18.84
C LEU A 242 -14.33 -4.48 19.95
N GLY A 243 -13.80 -5.46 20.68
CA GLY A 243 -14.52 -6.18 21.74
C GLY A 243 -15.71 -7.00 21.23
N LEU A 244 -15.56 -7.66 20.08
CA LEU A 244 -16.59 -8.50 19.44
C LEU A 244 -16.63 -9.93 20.01
#